data_AF-A0A938K3X3-F1
#
_entry.id   AF-A0A938K3X3-F1
#
_cell.length_a   1.000
_cell.length_b   1.000
_cell.length_c   1.000
_cell.angle_alpha   90.00
_cell.angle_beta   90.00
_cell.angle_gamma   90.00
#
_symmetry.space_group_name_H-M   'P 1'
#
loop_
_entity.id
_entity.type
_entity.pdbx_description
1 polymer ?
#
loop_
_entity_poly.entity_id
_entity_poly.type
_entity_poly.pdbx_seq_one_letter_code
_entity_poly.pdbx_strand_id
1 'polypeptide(L)'
;MAQAVMKPGTARGPVSGTAKPREGRKRKPLLVDLYGTAVGKKYAMAISGIALLGFVLFHMIGNLKMYLGASDLNHYAHFLEKLLYPILPEKVMLWILRFGLIAMVLVHIHAAYTLTVLNRKARPVKYQSARDYQVASFASRSMRYTGVIVLAFVVWHLLDLTFGTVNSYTGTKDAEGLKDVYGAVVYTFDRVPVAIFYIIANIALGVHLFHGVWSLFQSLGWNNPRFNKWRQALATSFAAVIVVGNVSFPVAVMAGIVG
;
A
#
# COMPACT_ATOMS: atom_id res chain seq x y z
N MET A 1 23.46 34.70 57.17
CA MET A 1 22.19 33.94 57.23
C MET A 1 21.11 34.76 56.52
N ALA A 2 20.73 34.39 55.30
CA ALA A 2 19.66 35.05 54.56
C ALA A 2 18.52 34.05 54.39
N GLN A 3 17.37 34.32 55.04
CA GLN A 3 16.17 33.51 54.94
C GLN A 3 15.43 33.83 53.64
N ALA A 4 15.26 32.82 52.79
CA ALA A 4 14.39 32.91 51.62
C ALA A 4 12.93 32.77 52.06
N VAL A 5 12.16 33.86 51.94
CA VAL A 5 10.71 33.88 52.14
C VAL A 5 10.05 33.12 50.99
N MET A 6 9.54 31.92 51.25
CA MET A 6 8.69 31.20 50.30
C MET A 6 7.33 31.91 50.19
N LYS A 7 6.94 32.28 48.97
CA LYS A 7 5.57 32.74 48.66
C LYS A 7 4.57 31.60 48.88
N PRO A 8 3.44 31.82 49.57
CA PRO A 8 2.43 30.80 49.77
C PRO A 8 1.73 30.43 48.45
N GLY A 9 1.30 29.17 48.38
CA GLY A 9 0.92 28.45 47.18
C GLY A 9 -0.16 29.10 46.32
N THR A 10 0.09 29.11 45.01
CA THR A 10 -0.99 29.10 44.03
C THR A 10 -1.59 27.69 44.04
N ALA A 11 -2.69 27.53 44.78
CA ALA A 11 -3.52 26.34 44.65
C ALA A 11 -3.88 26.17 43.17
N ARG A 12 -3.33 25.14 42.52
CA ARG A 12 -3.79 24.74 41.20
C ARG A 12 -5.23 24.27 41.40
N GLY A 13 -6.19 25.09 40.96
CA GLY A 13 -7.60 24.70 40.96
C GLY A 13 -7.77 23.35 40.27
N PRO A 14 -8.81 22.57 40.62
CA PRO A 14 -9.07 21.29 39.97
C PRO A 14 -9.13 21.52 38.47
N VAL A 15 -8.40 20.72 37.70
CA VAL A 15 -8.44 20.71 36.23
C VAL A 15 -9.77 20.11 35.80
N SER A 16 -10.88 20.78 36.12
CA SER A 16 -12.22 20.44 35.68
C SER A 16 -12.44 20.99 34.27
N GLY A 17 -11.58 20.53 33.35
CA GLY A 17 -11.93 20.49 31.94
C GLY A 17 -12.94 19.37 31.69
N THR A 18 -14.06 19.33 32.44
CA THR A 18 -15.20 18.50 32.03
C THR A 18 -15.67 19.08 30.71
N ALA A 19 -15.41 18.33 29.63
CA ALA A 19 -15.84 18.69 28.30
C ALA A 19 -17.33 19.06 28.36
N LYS A 20 -17.67 20.32 28.07
CA LYS A 20 -19.06 20.72 27.91
C LYS A 20 -19.71 19.75 26.91
N PRO A 21 -20.89 19.18 27.20
CA PRO A 21 -21.60 18.38 26.21
C PRO A 21 -21.71 19.22 24.94
N ARG A 22 -21.17 18.70 23.83
CA ARG A 22 -21.32 19.36 22.52
C ARG A 22 -22.78 19.24 22.13
N GLU A 23 -23.60 20.20 22.52
CA GLU A 23 -24.98 20.32 22.08
C GLU A 23 -25.03 20.48 20.55
N GLY A 24 -25.95 19.76 19.90
CA GLY A 24 -26.30 19.96 18.50
C GLY A 24 -25.57 19.13 17.44
N ARG A 25 -24.72 18.15 17.79
CA ARG A 25 -24.11 17.28 16.77
C ARG A 25 -25.10 16.19 16.31
N LYS A 26 -25.61 16.28 15.08
CA LYS A 26 -26.40 15.21 14.45
C LYS A 26 -25.65 13.88 14.60
N ARG A 27 -26.30 12.86 15.19
CA ARG A 27 -25.71 11.52 15.38
C ARG A 27 -25.39 10.93 14.01
N LYS A 28 -24.10 10.77 13.73
CA LYS A 28 -23.62 10.09 12.51
C LYS A 28 -23.70 8.57 12.73
N PRO A 29 -23.79 7.76 11.65
CA PRO A 29 -23.65 6.31 11.75
C PRO A 29 -22.33 5.94 12.45
N LEU A 30 -22.33 4.86 13.24
CA LEU A 30 -21.18 4.44 14.07
C LEU A 30 -19.87 4.36 13.27
N LEU A 31 -19.92 3.79 12.07
CA LEU A 31 -18.74 3.65 11.20
C LEU A 31 -18.17 5.00 10.75
N VAL A 32 -19.04 5.96 10.46
CA VAL A 32 -18.64 7.31 10.04
C VAL A 32 -18.05 8.08 11.22
N ASP A 33 -18.61 7.91 12.42
CA ASP A 33 -18.07 8.55 13.63
C ASP A 33 -16.72 7.95 14.03
N LEU A 34 -16.60 6.62 14.00
CA LEU A 34 -15.36 5.90 14.26
C LEU A 34 -14.26 6.31 13.27
N TYR A 35 -14.56 6.37 11.96
CA TYR A 35 -13.62 6.85 10.93
C TYR A 35 -13.27 8.34 11.08
N GLY A 36 -14.14 9.12 11.72
CA GLY A 36 -13.86 10.50 12.11
C GLY A 36 -12.67 10.61 13.07
N THR A 37 -12.41 9.59 13.88
CA THR A 37 -11.32 9.58 14.87
C THR A 37 -9.94 9.30 14.26
N ALA A 38 -8.87 9.60 15.00
CA ALA A 38 -7.51 9.22 14.59
C ALA A 38 -7.28 7.70 14.64
N VAL A 39 -7.97 7.01 15.56
CA VAL A 39 -7.87 5.56 15.75
C VAL A 39 -8.55 4.83 14.58
N GLY A 40 -9.78 5.21 14.22
CA GLY A 40 -10.48 4.62 13.08
C GLY A 40 -9.74 4.77 11.76
N LYS A 41 -9.07 5.90 11.53
CA LYS A 41 -8.21 6.10 10.35
C LYS A 41 -6.99 5.19 10.31
N LYS A 42 -6.36 4.92 11.47
CA LYS A 42 -5.25 3.97 11.57
C LYS A 42 -5.71 2.54 11.26
N TYR A 43 -6.88 2.14 11.77
CA TYR A 43 -7.47 0.85 11.43
C TYR A 43 -7.79 0.75 9.93
N ALA A 44 -8.42 1.76 9.34
CA ALA A 44 -8.71 1.77 7.91
C ALA A 44 -7.43 1.69 7.05
N MET A 45 -6.38 2.43 7.41
CA MET A 45 -5.06 2.33 6.78
C MET A 45 -4.46 0.92 6.91
N ALA A 46 -4.52 0.31 8.10
CA ALA A 46 -3.96 -1.01 8.33
C ALA A 46 -4.73 -2.10 7.57
N ILE A 47 -6.06 -2.10 7.62
CA ILE A 47 -6.91 -3.10 6.96
C ILE A 47 -6.76 -3.02 5.44
N SER A 48 -6.86 -1.81 4.87
CA SER A 48 -6.59 -1.61 3.44
C SER A 48 -5.17 -2.03 3.07
N GLY A 49 -4.18 -1.71 3.91
CA GLY A 49 -2.79 -2.14 3.73
C GLY A 49 -2.65 -3.67 3.70
N ILE A 50 -3.29 -4.41 4.61
CA ILE A 50 -3.29 -5.89 4.63
C ILE A 50 -3.86 -6.46 3.33
N ALA A 51 -5.01 -5.94 2.89
CA ALA A 51 -5.65 -6.39 1.66
C ALA A 51 -4.74 -6.15 0.44
N LEU A 52 -4.09 -4.98 0.36
CA LEU A 52 -3.15 -4.64 -0.70
C LEU A 52 -1.86 -5.46 -0.65
N LEU A 53 -1.34 -5.76 0.56
CA LEU A 53 -0.20 -6.66 0.75
C LEU A 53 -0.52 -8.06 0.20
N GLY A 54 -1.68 -8.60 0.57
CA GLY A 54 -2.17 -9.87 0.06
C GLY A 54 -2.31 -9.86 -1.46
N PHE A 55 -2.90 -8.81 -2.02
CA PHE A 55 -3.02 -8.66 -3.47
C PHE A 55 -1.66 -8.67 -4.17
N VAL A 56 -0.70 -7.84 -3.73
CA VAL A 56 0.63 -7.77 -4.36
C VAL A 56 1.32 -9.14 -4.33
N LEU A 57 1.20 -9.87 -3.22
CA LEU A 57 1.76 -11.22 -3.10
C LEU A 57 1.12 -12.21 -4.08
N PHE A 58 -0.21 -12.34 -4.07
CA PHE A 58 -0.90 -13.28 -4.96
C PHE A 58 -0.83 -12.87 -6.43
N HIS A 59 -0.76 -11.58 -6.71
CA HIS A 59 -0.55 -11.04 -8.05
C HIS A 59 0.84 -11.43 -8.57
N MET A 60 1.90 -11.24 -7.75
CA MET A 60 3.25 -11.72 -8.10
C MET A 60 3.26 -13.24 -8.33
N ILE A 61 2.64 -14.04 -7.46
CA ILE A 61 2.57 -15.50 -7.61
C ILE A 61 1.87 -15.89 -8.90
N GLY A 62 0.77 -15.23 -9.26
CA GLY A 62 0.10 -15.42 -10.55
C GLY A 62 1.01 -15.12 -11.73
N ASN A 63 1.77 -14.02 -11.65
CA ASN A 63 2.69 -13.59 -12.69
C ASN A 63 3.92 -14.51 -12.83
N LEU A 64 4.31 -15.25 -11.78
CA LEU A 64 5.39 -16.25 -11.89
C LEU A 64 5.08 -17.34 -12.94
N LYS A 65 3.81 -17.55 -13.30
CA LYS A 65 3.43 -18.47 -14.39
C LYS A 65 3.97 -18.03 -15.76
N MET A 66 4.40 -16.78 -15.91
CA MET A 66 5.14 -16.34 -17.09
C MET A 66 6.35 -17.25 -17.37
N TYR A 67 7.02 -17.76 -16.34
CA TYR A 67 8.17 -18.66 -16.48
C TYR A 67 7.81 -20.09 -16.89
N LEU A 68 6.52 -20.45 -16.85
CA LEU A 68 6.03 -21.74 -17.32
C LEU A 68 5.66 -21.70 -18.82
N GLY A 69 5.53 -20.50 -19.39
CA GLY A 69 5.26 -20.25 -20.81
C GLY A 69 3.91 -19.60 -21.07
N ALA A 70 3.66 -19.30 -22.34
CA ALA A 70 2.47 -18.57 -22.77
C ALA A 70 1.16 -19.29 -22.43
N SER A 71 1.12 -20.61 -22.63
CA SER A 71 -0.07 -21.42 -22.35
C SER A 71 -0.49 -21.32 -20.89
N ASP A 72 0.42 -21.54 -19.92
CA ASP A 72 0.11 -21.49 -18.49
C ASP A 72 -0.39 -20.13 -18.02
N LEU A 73 0.21 -19.03 -18.51
CA LEU A 73 -0.18 -17.70 -18.11
C LEU A 73 -1.54 -17.30 -18.72
N ASN A 74 -1.78 -17.60 -20.00
CA ASN A 74 -3.03 -17.29 -20.68
C ASN A 74 -4.20 -18.11 -20.11
N HIS A 75 -3.98 -19.40 -19.84
CA HIS A 75 -4.96 -20.25 -19.15
C HIS A 75 -5.25 -19.78 -17.73
N TYR A 76 -4.24 -19.33 -16.99
CA TYR A 76 -4.47 -18.77 -15.67
C TYR A 76 -5.29 -17.48 -15.72
N ALA A 77 -5.03 -16.60 -16.70
CA ALA A 77 -5.83 -15.39 -16.90
C ALA A 77 -7.30 -15.75 -17.22
N HIS A 78 -7.52 -16.74 -18.09
CA HIS A 78 -8.86 -17.24 -18.42
C HIS A 78 -9.57 -17.87 -17.21
N PHE A 79 -8.84 -18.63 -16.39
CA PHE A 79 -9.35 -19.18 -15.13
C PHE A 79 -9.86 -18.07 -14.20
N LEU A 80 -9.14 -16.95 -14.10
CA LEU A 80 -9.58 -15.80 -13.29
C LEU A 80 -10.85 -15.13 -13.84
N GLU A 81 -11.04 -15.12 -15.16
CA GLU A 81 -12.31 -14.66 -15.76
C GLU A 81 -13.49 -15.58 -15.42
N LYS A 82 -13.23 -16.87 -15.18
CA LYS A 82 -14.25 -17.87 -14.81
C LYS A 82 -14.33 -18.16 -13.31
N LEU A 83 -13.68 -17.36 -12.49
CA LEU A 83 -13.65 -17.57 -11.05
C LEU A 83 -15.07 -17.52 -10.45
N LEU A 84 -15.48 -18.59 -9.74
CA LEU A 84 -16.82 -18.82 -9.19
C LEU A 84 -17.95 -19.06 -10.21
N TYR A 85 -17.66 -19.31 -11.49
CA TYR A 85 -18.68 -19.80 -12.43
C TYR A 85 -19.11 -21.25 -12.07
N PRO A 86 -20.40 -21.63 -12.12
CA PRO A 86 -21.57 -20.85 -12.56
C PRO A 86 -22.32 -20.09 -11.44
N ILE A 87 -21.80 -20.05 -10.20
CA ILE A 87 -22.43 -19.32 -9.08
C ILE A 87 -22.57 -17.82 -9.43
N LEU A 88 -21.57 -17.26 -10.09
CA LEU A 88 -21.60 -15.92 -10.69
C LEU A 88 -21.36 -16.01 -12.20
N PRO A 89 -21.91 -15.07 -13.00
CA PRO A 89 -21.58 -14.98 -14.43
C PRO A 89 -20.07 -14.76 -14.64
N GLU A 90 -19.58 -15.14 -15.82
CA GLU A 90 -18.18 -14.91 -16.20
C GLU A 90 -17.79 -13.44 -16.01
N LYS A 91 -16.55 -13.20 -15.61
CA LYS A 91 -15.92 -11.90 -15.35
C LYS A 91 -16.48 -11.11 -14.16
N VAL A 92 -17.66 -11.45 -13.63
CA VAL A 92 -18.29 -10.70 -12.53
C VAL A 92 -17.41 -10.73 -11.27
N MET A 93 -16.94 -11.92 -10.87
CA MET A 93 -16.05 -12.03 -9.71
C MET A 93 -14.76 -11.22 -9.91
N LEU A 94 -14.16 -11.28 -11.10
CA LEU A 94 -12.95 -10.51 -11.42
C LEU A 94 -13.19 -9.00 -11.30
N TRP A 95 -14.34 -8.50 -11.76
CA TRP A 95 -14.71 -7.09 -11.61
C TRP A 95 -14.97 -6.69 -10.16
N ILE A 96 -15.61 -7.55 -9.35
CA ILE A 96 -15.79 -7.32 -7.91
C ILE A 96 -14.43 -7.17 -7.23
N LEU A 97 -13.50 -8.08 -7.49
CA LEU A 97 -12.14 -8.00 -6.96
C LEU A 97 -11.44 -6.72 -7.41
N ARG A 98 -11.57 -6.34 -8.68
CA ARG A 98 -10.97 -5.10 -9.22
C ARG A 98 -11.51 -3.84 -8.56
N PHE A 99 -12.84 -3.68 -8.47
CA PHE A 99 -13.44 -2.53 -7.81
C PHE A 99 -13.12 -2.51 -6.31
N GLY A 100 -13.10 -3.67 -5.66
CA GLY A 100 -12.68 -3.82 -4.27
C GLY A 100 -11.24 -3.32 -4.05
N LEU A 101 -10.30 -3.71 -4.91
CA LEU A 101 -8.90 -3.27 -4.83
C LEU A 101 -8.76 -1.76 -5.05
N ILE A 102 -9.45 -1.20 -6.04
CA ILE A 102 -9.46 0.25 -6.27
C ILE A 102 -9.99 0.97 -5.03
N ALA A 103 -11.10 0.49 -4.45
CA ALA A 103 -11.64 1.05 -3.22
C ALA A 103 -10.62 0.98 -2.05
N MET A 104 -9.90 -0.14 -1.90
CA MET A 104 -8.87 -0.28 -0.86
C MET A 104 -7.70 0.69 -1.07
N VAL A 105 -7.24 0.90 -2.31
CA VAL A 105 -6.22 1.91 -2.65
C VAL A 105 -6.71 3.32 -2.25
N LEU A 106 -7.94 3.67 -2.62
CA LEU A 106 -8.52 4.98 -2.29
C LEU A 106 -8.64 5.20 -0.78
N VAL A 107 -9.13 4.20 -0.04
CA VAL A 107 -9.21 4.23 1.43
C VAL A 107 -7.82 4.37 2.04
N HIS A 108 -6.83 3.63 1.53
CA HIS A 108 -5.45 3.67 2.01
C HIS A 108 -4.85 5.07 1.84
N ILE A 109 -4.97 5.67 0.65
CA ILE A 109 -4.46 7.01 0.34
C ILE A 109 -5.20 8.07 1.16
N HIS A 110 -6.52 7.98 1.28
CA HIS A 110 -7.31 8.95 2.04
C HIS A 110 -6.97 8.89 3.54
N ALA A 111 -6.82 7.69 4.11
CA ALA A 111 -6.37 7.53 5.49
C ALA A 111 -4.94 8.07 5.68
N ALA A 112 -4.03 7.82 4.74
CA ALA A 112 -2.65 8.33 4.78
C ALA A 112 -2.58 9.86 4.75
N TYR A 113 -3.33 10.47 3.85
CA TYR A 113 -3.41 11.91 3.73
C TYR A 113 -3.99 12.54 5.00
N THR A 114 -5.13 12.05 5.47
CA THR A 114 -5.81 12.62 6.65
C THR A 114 -4.99 12.46 7.92
N LEU A 115 -4.34 11.31 8.14
CA LEU A 115 -3.42 11.11 9.26
C LEU A 115 -2.19 12.01 9.16
N THR A 116 -1.65 12.21 7.96
CA THR A 116 -0.53 13.14 7.74
C THR A 116 -0.91 14.57 8.14
N VAL A 117 -2.09 15.04 7.74
CA VAL A 117 -2.59 16.37 8.08
C VAL A 117 -2.84 16.50 9.59
N LEU A 118 -3.46 15.49 10.21
CA LEU A 118 -3.69 15.46 11.66
C LEU A 118 -2.38 15.51 12.45
N ASN A 119 -1.39 14.70 12.06
CA ASN A 119 -0.08 14.66 12.71
C ASN A 119 0.66 16.00 12.59
N ARG A 120 0.52 16.69 11.45
CA ARG A 120 1.10 18.03 11.25
C ARG A 120 0.42 19.08 12.11
N LYS A 121 -0.92 19.06 12.21
CA LYS A 121 -1.70 19.99 13.05
C LYS A 121 -1.47 19.77 14.55
N ALA A 122 -1.25 18.53 14.97
CA ALA A 122 -1.00 18.18 16.37
C ALA A 122 0.40 18.57 16.88
N ARG A 123 1.28 19.12 16.02
CA ARG A 123 2.66 19.49 16.37
C ARG A 123 2.94 20.98 16.18
N PRO A 124 2.50 21.84 17.12
CA PRO A 124 2.84 23.27 17.13
C PRO A 124 4.30 23.54 17.54
N VAL A 125 4.94 22.65 18.32
CA VAL A 125 6.34 22.78 18.77
C VAL A 125 7.20 21.67 18.14
N LYS A 126 8.41 22.02 17.69
CA LYS A 126 9.36 21.09 17.06
C LYS A 126 10.02 20.14 18.09
N TYR A 127 10.59 19.03 17.62
CA TYR A 127 11.27 18.05 18.47
C TYR A 127 12.50 18.64 19.16
N GLN A 128 12.73 18.23 20.41
CA GLN A 128 13.81 18.69 21.29
C GLN A 128 15.17 18.01 20.99
N SER A 129 15.17 16.84 20.32
CA SER A 129 16.36 16.05 19.97
C SER A 129 16.59 16.05 18.46
N ALA A 130 17.80 16.48 18.03
CA ALA A 130 18.17 16.55 16.62
C ALA A 130 18.30 15.17 15.95
N ARG A 131 18.76 14.14 16.68
CA ARG A 131 19.01 12.79 16.14
C ARG A 131 17.70 12.04 15.86
N ASP A 132 16.77 12.06 16.79
CA ASP A 132 15.46 11.40 16.62
C ASP A 132 14.65 12.06 15.52
N TYR A 133 14.82 13.38 15.36
CA TYR A 133 14.23 14.14 14.27
C TYR A 133 14.70 13.66 12.89
N GLN A 134 16.00 13.39 12.71
CA GLN A 134 16.53 13.00 11.41
C GLN A 134 16.03 11.64 10.94
N VAL A 135 16.04 10.62 11.81
CA VAL A 135 15.57 9.26 11.46
C VAL A 135 14.08 9.25 11.16
N ALA A 136 13.27 9.86 12.02
CA ALA A 136 11.82 9.95 11.80
C ALA A 136 11.47 10.76 10.55
N SER A 137 12.23 11.81 10.26
CA SER A 137 12.08 12.64 9.07
C SER A 137 12.42 11.88 7.79
N PHE A 138 13.52 11.13 7.77
CA PHE A 138 13.91 10.33 6.60
C PHE A 138 12.86 9.27 6.28
N ALA A 139 12.46 8.45 7.26
CA ALA A 139 11.45 7.42 7.08
C ALA A 139 10.09 7.99 6.65
N SER A 140 9.70 9.14 7.19
CA SER A 140 8.43 9.79 6.79
C SER A 140 8.50 10.38 5.37
N ARG A 141 9.65 10.91 4.94
CA ARG A 141 9.83 11.43 3.59
C ARG A 141 9.85 10.30 2.57
N SER A 142 10.64 9.26 2.80
CA SER A 142 10.72 8.08 1.92
C SER A 142 9.34 7.43 1.75
N MET A 143 8.57 7.26 2.83
CA MET A 143 7.21 6.72 2.79
C MET A 143 6.27 7.53 1.86
N ARG A 144 6.33 8.86 1.91
CA ARG A 144 5.48 9.71 1.06
C ARG A 144 5.91 9.66 -0.41
N TYR A 145 7.20 9.79 -0.68
CA TYR A 145 7.70 9.77 -2.07
C TYR A 145 7.46 8.41 -2.73
N THR A 146 7.80 7.32 -2.04
CA THR A 146 7.53 5.96 -2.53
C THR A 146 6.04 5.73 -2.75
N GLY A 147 5.16 6.23 -1.86
CA GLY A 147 3.71 6.15 -2.07
C GLY A 147 3.22 6.86 -3.33
N VAL A 148 3.76 8.04 -3.66
CA VAL A 148 3.43 8.75 -4.90
C VAL A 148 3.95 7.99 -6.13
N ILE A 149 5.18 7.47 -6.07
CA ILE A 149 5.76 6.65 -7.15
C ILE A 149 4.92 5.39 -7.37
N VAL A 150 4.52 4.68 -6.30
CA VAL A 150 3.66 3.50 -6.38
C VAL A 150 2.29 3.85 -6.97
N LEU A 151 1.71 5.00 -6.62
CA LEU A 151 0.45 5.44 -7.23
C LEU A 151 0.60 5.68 -8.73
N ALA A 152 1.65 6.38 -9.16
CA ALA A 152 1.95 6.59 -10.58
C ALA A 152 2.17 5.25 -11.31
N PHE A 153 2.88 4.32 -10.66
CA PHE A 153 3.07 2.96 -11.15
C PHE A 153 1.76 2.21 -11.33
N VAL A 154 0.86 2.24 -10.35
CA VAL A 154 -0.46 1.57 -10.46
C VAL A 154 -1.26 2.14 -11.62
N VAL A 155 -1.29 3.47 -11.78
CA VAL A 155 -2.00 4.10 -12.91
C VAL A 155 -1.41 3.65 -14.24
N TRP A 156 -0.09 3.73 -14.40
CA TRP A 156 0.59 3.26 -15.61
C TRP A 156 0.32 1.77 -15.86
N HIS A 157 0.48 0.93 -14.85
CA HIS A 157 0.27 -0.52 -14.92
C HIS A 157 -1.13 -0.88 -15.41
N LEU A 158 -2.16 -0.16 -14.95
CA LEU A 158 -3.53 -0.37 -15.43
C LEU A 158 -3.70 0.09 -16.90
N LEU A 159 -3.16 1.25 -17.27
CA LEU A 159 -3.20 1.72 -18.67
C LEU A 159 -2.47 0.77 -19.62
N ASP A 160 -1.41 0.14 -19.15
CA ASP A 160 -0.54 -0.75 -19.90
C ASP A 160 -1.17 -2.15 -20.05
N LEU A 161 -1.38 -2.87 -18.94
CA LEU A 161 -1.74 -4.30 -18.98
C LEU A 161 -3.23 -4.59 -18.74
N THR A 162 -4.00 -3.63 -18.22
CA THR A 162 -5.44 -3.81 -18.01
C THR A 162 -6.28 -3.23 -19.14
N PHE A 163 -6.00 -1.98 -19.53
CA PHE A 163 -6.79 -1.23 -20.51
C PHE A 163 -6.17 -1.19 -21.92
N GLY A 164 -4.87 -1.46 -22.05
CA GLY A 164 -4.18 -1.41 -23.36
C GLY A 164 -4.07 -0.02 -23.97
N THR A 165 -4.28 1.03 -23.18
CA THR A 165 -4.18 2.44 -23.63
C THR A 165 -2.77 2.80 -24.07
N VAL A 166 -1.74 2.24 -23.41
CA VAL A 166 -0.32 2.46 -23.74
C VAL A 166 0.38 1.19 -24.21
N ASN A 167 -0.36 0.10 -24.44
CA ASN A 167 0.13 -1.18 -24.92
C ASN A 167 -0.84 -1.72 -25.98
N SER A 168 -0.43 -1.64 -27.24
CA SER A 168 -1.23 -2.08 -28.39
C SER A 168 -1.42 -3.59 -28.47
N TYR A 169 -0.64 -4.38 -27.74
CA TYR A 169 -0.78 -5.83 -27.68
C TYR A 169 -1.85 -6.27 -26.67
N THR A 170 -2.12 -5.45 -25.64
CA THR A 170 -3.12 -5.80 -24.62
C THR A 170 -4.52 -5.96 -25.24
N GLY A 171 -5.08 -7.17 -25.14
CA GLY A 171 -6.41 -7.49 -25.66
C GLY A 171 -6.40 -8.30 -26.95
N THR A 172 -5.23 -8.59 -27.51
CA THR A 172 -5.06 -9.61 -28.56
C THR A 172 -5.44 -11.00 -28.03
N LYS A 173 -5.59 -11.93 -28.97
CA LYS A 173 -5.86 -13.34 -28.67
C LYS A 173 -4.69 -14.22 -29.10
N ASP A 174 -4.47 -15.29 -28.36
CA ASP A 174 -3.50 -16.31 -28.70
C ASP A 174 -4.05 -17.29 -29.75
N ALA A 175 -3.25 -18.30 -30.10
CA ALA A 175 -3.62 -19.31 -31.08
C ALA A 175 -4.85 -20.15 -30.67
N GLU A 176 -5.16 -20.22 -29.38
CA GLU A 176 -6.33 -20.93 -28.83
C GLU A 176 -7.57 -20.02 -28.72
N GLY A 177 -7.43 -18.74 -29.10
CA GLY A 177 -8.50 -17.76 -29.03
C GLY A 177 -8.73 -17.19 -27.63
N LEU A 178 -7.87 -17.50 -26.66
CA LEU A 178 -7.86 -16.92 -25.32
C LEU A 178 -7.18 -15.55 -25.36
N LYS A 179 -7.37 -14.73 -24.32
CA LYS A 179 -6.69 -13.44 -24.22
C LYS A 179 -5.17 -13.67 -24.06
N ASP A 180 -4.36 -13.09 -24.93
CA ASP A 180 -2.92 -13.25 -24.88
C ASP A 180 -2.26 -12.30 -23.88
N VAL A 181 -2.30 -12.69 -22.61
CA VAL A 181 -1.70 -11.94 -21.51
C VAL A 181 -0.18 -12.09 -21.52
N TYR A 182 0.34 -13.26 -21.88
CA TYR A 182 1.79 -13.48 -22.00
C TYR A 182 2.41 -12.54 -23.01
N GLY A 183 1.90 -12.49 -24.23
CA GLY A 183 2.44 -11.60 -25.26
C GLY A 183 2.31 -10.12 -24.87
N ALA A 184 1.26 -9.72 -24.16
CA ALA A 184 1.12 -8.35 -23.67
C ALA A 184 2.21 -7.98 -22.63
N VAL A 185 2.58 -8.93 -21.77
CA VAL A 185 3.67 -8.76 -20.78
C VAL A 185 5.03 -8.68 -21.48
N VAL A 186 5.31 -9.60 -22.42
CA VAL A 186 6.55 -9.59 -23.21
C VAL A 186 6.69 -8.27 -23.96
N TYR A 187 5.64 -7.86 -24.69
CA TYR A 187 5.61 -6.57 -25.39
C TYR A 187 5.82 -5.36 -24.46
N THR A 188 5.33 -5.43 -23.22
CA THR A 188 5.60 -4.38 -22.23
C THR A 188 7.07 -4.29 -21.88
N PHE A 189 7.76 -5.42 -21.70
CA PHE A 189 9.15 -5.42 -21.24
C PHE A 189 10.20 -5.38 -22.36
N ASP A 190 9.83 -5.68 -23.60
CA ASP A 190 10.65 -5.38 -24.79
C ASP A 190 10.85 -3.88 -24.99
N ARG A 191 9.89 -3.07 -24.52
CA ARG A 191 10.00 -1.61 -24.53
C ARG A 191 10.90 -1.18 -23.36
N VAL A 192 12.21 -1.14 -23.61
CA VAL A 192 13.26 -0.85 -22.60
C VAL A 192 12.93 0.32 -21.66
N PRO A 193 12.43 1.50 -22.11
CA PRO A 193 12.07 2.56 -21.18
C PRO A 193 10.95 2.17 -20.21
N VAL A 194 9.98 1.37 -20.67
CA VAL A 194 8.88 0.86 -19.85
C VAL A 194 9.40 -0.17 -18.86
N ALA A 195 10.26 -1.10 -19.29
CA ALA A 195 10.89 -2.07 -18.40
C ALA A 195 11.68 -1.39 -17.25
N ILE A 196 12.51 -0.40 -17.57
CA ILE A 196 13.26 0.39 -16.56
C ILE A 196 12.30 1.09 -15.59
N PHE A 197 11.22 1.69 -16.10
CA PHE A 197 10.19 2.30 -15.26
C PHE A 197 9.57 1.29 -14.28
N TYR A 198 9.19 0.10 -14.75
CA TYR A 198 8.65 -0.97 -13.90
C TYR A 198 9.66 -1.43 -12.84
N ILE A 199 10.96 -1.52 -13.17
CA ILE A 199 12.00 -1.91 -12.20
C ILE A 199 12.11 -0.85 -11.08
N ILE A 200 12.25 0.42 -11.44
CA ILE A 200 12.37 1.52 -10.47
C ILE A 200 11.11 1.60 -9.60
N ALA A 201 9.94 1.47 -10.21
CA ALA A 201 8.67 1.46 -9.50
C ALA A 201 8.56 0.30 -8.50
N ASN A 202 9.02 -0.90 -8.86
CA ASN A 202 8.99 -2.05 -7.95
C ASN A 202 10.01 -1.93 -6.82
N ILE A 203 11.18 -1.30 -7.04
CA ILE A 203 12.11 -0.98 -5.95
C ILE A 203 11.46 0.03 -4.97
N ALA A 204 10.80 1.07 -5.49
CA ALA A 204 10.06 2.01 -4.67
C ALA A 204 8.90 1.33 -3.91
N LEU A 205 8.20 0.40 -4.56
CA LEU A 205 7.20 -0.46 -3.92
C LEU A 205 7.83 -1.27 -2.78
N GLY A 206 9.00 -1.89 -2.97
CA GLY A 206 9.72 -2.60 -1.90
C GLY A 206 9.98 -1.74 -0.67
N VAL A 207 10.49 -0.52 -0.86
CA VAL A 207 10.69 0.44 0.24
C VAL A 207 9.36 0.81 0.91
N HIS A 208 8.30 1.04 0.11
CA HIS A 208 6.95 1.31 0.61
C HIS A 208 6.40 0.15 1.46
N LEU A 209 6.55 -1.09 0.99
CA LEU A 209 6.09 -2.31 1.67
C LEU A 209 6.85 -2.55 2.97
N PHE A 210 8.17 -2.34 2.98
CA PHE A 210 8.97 -2.46 4.20
C PHE A 210 8.43 -1.53 5.31
N HIS A 211 8.21 -0.25 4.98
CA HIS A 211 7.63 0.71 5.92
C HIS A 211 6.17 0.39 6.27
N GLY A 212 5.38 -0.08 5.30
CA GLY A 212 3.99 -0.47 5.46
C GLY A 212 3.82 -1.62 6.45
N VAL A 213 4.53 -2.73 6.23
CA VAL A 213 4.52 -3.91 7.12
C VAL A 213 4.99 -3.54 8.52
N TRP A 214 6.06 -2.75 8.63
CA TRP A 214 6.53 -2.29 9.94
C TRP A 214 5.49 -1.43 10.69
N SER A 215 4.92 -0.44 10.02
CA SER A 215 3.95 0.50 10.62
C SER A 215 2.58 -0.11 10.89
N LEU A 216 2.21 -1.18 10.19
CA LEU A 216 0.99 -1.96 10.42
C LEU A 216 0.92 -2.51 11.84
N PHE A 217 2.01 -3.10 12.35
CA PHE A 217 2.06 -3.60 13.73
C PHE A 217 1.88 -2.49 14.75
N GLN A 218 2.37 -1.29 14.46
CA GLN A 218 2.18 -0.13 15.33
C GLN A 218 0.73 0.38 15.29
N SER A 219 0.11 0.40 14.12
CA SER A 219 -1.27 0.84 13.93
C SER A 219 -2.29 -0.08 14.60
N LEU A 220 -2.01 -1.40 14.66
CA LEU A 220 -2.84 -2.40 15.33
C LEU A 220 -2.55 -2.53 16.85
N GLY A 221 -1.60 -1.75 17.39
CA GLY A 221 -1.26 -1.77 18.81
C GLY A 221 -0.30 -2.89 19.23
N TRP A 222 0.15 -3.73 18.30
CA TRP A 222 1.18 -4.76 18.54
C TRP A 222 2.59 -4.17 18.50
N ASN A 223 2.87 -3.25 19.42
CA ASN A 223 4.15 -2.56 19.53
C ASN A 223 4.90 -2.90 20.82
N ASN A 224 5.48 -4.10 20.88
CA ASN A 224 6.39 -4.50 21.96
C ASN A 224 7.84 -4.58 21.44
N PRO A 225 8.81 -3.88 22.09
CA PRO A 225 10.22 -3.91 21.71
C PRO A 225 10.82 -5.31 21.56
N ARG A 226 10.34 -6.30 22.32
CA ARG A 226 10.78 -7.70 22.26
C ARG A 226 10.64 -8.29 20.85
N PHE A 227 9.63 -7.87 20.10
CA PHE A 227 9.35 -8.38 18.76
C PHE A 227 9.94 -7.50 17.64
N ASN A 228 10.74 -6.47 17.94
CA ASN A 228 11.31 -5.57 16.93
C ASN A 228 12.13 -6.33 15.88
N LYS A 229 13.03 -7.22 16.30
CA LYS A 229 13.89 -7.97 15.38
C LYS A 229 13.08 -8.85 14.42
N TRP A 230 12.08 -9.55 14.96
CA TRP A 230 11.19 -10.39 14.16
C TRP A 230 10.33 -9.57 13.18
N ARG A 231 9.74 -8.46 13.64
CA ARG A 231 8.96 -7.55 12.77
C ARG A 231 9.80 -6.96 11.64
N GLN A 232 11.04 -6.61 11.94
CA GLN A 232 11.98 -6.10 10.94
C GLN A 232 12.30 -7.19 9.92
N ALA A 233 12.65 -8.39 10.38
CA ALA A 233 12.93 -9.52 9.50
C ALA A 233 11.74 -9.85 8.60
N LEU A 234 10.52 -9.84 9.13
CA LEU A 234 9.29 -10.05 8.35
C LEU A 234 9.11 -8.96 7.29
N ALA A 235 9.21 -7.68 7.67
CA ALA A 235 9.07 -6.56 6.75
C ALA A 235 10.12 -6.59 5.63
N THR A 236 11.38 -6.88 5.98
CA THR A 236 12.49 -6.99 5.02
C THR A 236 12.29 -8.19 4.09
N SER A 237 11.97 -9.36 4.64
CA SER A 237 11.80 -10.59 3.83
C SER A 237 10.63 -10.45 2.87
N PHE A 238 9.48 -9.93 3.35
CA PHE A 238 8.32 -9.70 2.51
C PHE A 238 8.63 -8.71 1.38
N ALA A 239 9.23 -7.56 1.68
CA ALA A 239 9.63 -6.59 0.67
C ALA A 239 10.64 -7.17 -0.33
N ALA A 240 11.64 -7.91 0.14
CA ALA A 240 12.66 -8.52 -0.71
C ALA A 240 12.07 -9.54 -1.69
N VAL A 241 11.19 -10.43 -1.21
CA VAL A 241 10.51 -11.42 -2.07
C VAL A 241 9.71 -10.74 -3.18
N ILE A 242 8.92 -9.72 -2.84
CA ILE A 242 8.13 -8.99 -3.84
C ILE A 242 9.03 -8.26 -4.86
N VAL A 243 10.08 -7.59 -4.40
CA VAL A 243 11.00 -6.88 -5.30
C VAL A 243 11.70 -7.86 -6.23
N VAL A 244 12.27 -8.94 -5.70
CA VAL A 244 12.98 -9.95 -6.50
C VAL A 244 12.04 -10.58 -7.52
N GLY A 245 10.85 -11.02 -7.09
CA GLY A 245 9.86 -11.60 -8.00
C GLY A 245 9.43 -10.62 -9.09
N ASN A 246 8.99 -9.41 -8.73
CA ASN A 246 8.49 -8.46 -9.74
C ASN A 246 9.58 -7.88 -10.65
N VAL A 247 10.81 -7.70 -10.16
CA VAL A 247 11.95 -7.22 -10.97
C VAL A 247 12.49 -8.32 -11.86
N SER A 248 12.35 -9.59 -11.48
CA SER A 248 12.78 -10.71 -12.33
C SER A 248 12.02 -10.77 -13.66
N PHE A 249 10.77 -10.31 -13.73
CA PHE A 249 9.98 -10.33 -14.97
C PHE A 249 10.57 -9.46 -16.09
N PRO A 250 10.74 -8.13 -15.91
CA PRO A 250 11.35 -7.29 -16.94
C PRO A 250 12.78 -7.71 -17.26
N VAL A 251 13.56 -8.15 -16.26
CA VAL A 251 14.94 -8.60 -16.47
C VAL A 251 14.99 -9.85 -17.34
N ALA A 252 14.11 -10.82 -17.11
CA ALA A 252 14.07 -12.05 -17.91
C ALA A 252 13.70 -11.80 -19.37
N VAL A 253 12.76 -10.88 -19.64
CA VAL A 253 12.40 -10.49 -21.00
C VAL A 253 13.53 -9.74 -21.68
N MET A 254 14.09 -8.72 -21.03
CA MET A 254 15.24 -7.95 -21.59
C MET A 254 16.48 -8.82 -21.85
N ALA A 255 16.66 -9.91 -21.08
CA ALA A 255 17.75 -10.86 -21.27
C ALA A 255 17.46 -11.94 -22.34
N GLY A 256 16.26 -11.97 -22.93
CA GLY A 256 15.84 -12.98 -23.91
C GLY A 256 15.64 -14.37 -23.32
N ILE A 257 15.51 -14.49 -21.98
CA ILE A 257 15.19 -15.76 -21.30
C ILE A 257 13.71 -16.10 -21.50
N VAL A 258 12.88 -15.06 -21.59
CA VAL A 258 11.44 -15.12 -21.84
C VAL A 258 11.17 -14.23 -23.06
N GLY A 259 10.54 -14.77 -24.10
CA GLY A 259 10.26 -14.07 -25.36
C GLY A 259 9.37 -14.89 -26.26
#